data_AF-A0A4U9HXN6-F1
#
_entry.id   AF-A0A4U9HXN6-F1
#
_cell.length_a   1.000
_cell.length_b   1.000
_cell.length_c   1.000
_cell.angle_alpha   90.00
_cell.angle_beta   90.00
_cell.angle_gamma   90.00
#
_symmetry.space_group_name_H-M   'P 1'
#
loop_
_entity.id
_entity.type
_entity.pdbx_description
1 polymer ?
#
loop_
_entity_poly.entity_id
_entity_poly.type
_entity_poly.pdbx_seq_one_letter_code
_entity_poly.pdbx_strand_id
1 'polypeptide(L)'
;MNPVPISLTRAMGADIVIAVDLQHDAHLMQQDLMPVNTQTDDGALDDLAWHERLRGRLSRAATRKRVAAPTAMEIMTTSIQVLENRLKRNRMAGDPPDILIQPFCPQISTLDFHRAEAAIAAGAQAVEKKMDELLPLVRASA
;
A
#
# COMPACT_ATOMS: atom_id res chain seq x y z
N MET A 1 -1.20 -13.88 13.44
CA MET A 1 -1.16 -12.45 13.80
C MET A 1 -2.38 -11.76 13.23
N ASN A 2 -2.98 -10.78 13.92
CA ASN A 2 -4.09 -9.97 13.41
C ASN A 2 -3.64 -8.50 13.36
N PRO A 3 -3.43 -7.90 12.17
CA PRO A 3 -2.82 -6.57 12.05
C PRO A 3 -3.70 -5.45 12.61
N VAL A 4 -5.03 -5.65 12.65
CA VAL A 4 -6.00 -4.72 13.28
C VAL A 4 -7.01 -5.55 14.08
N PRO A 5 -6.81 -5.73 15.40
CA PRO A 5 -7.53 -6.73 16.20
C PRO A 5 -8.93 -6.29 16.69
N ILE A 6 -9.81 -5.86 15.77
CA ILE A 6 -11.16 -5.33 16.07
C ILE A 6 -11.98 -6.28 16.93
N SER A 7 -12.10 -7.55 16.51
CA SER A 7 -12.91 -8.56 17.22
C SER A 7 -12.42 -8.84 18.62
N LEU A 8 -11.10 -8.77 18.84
CA LEU A 8 -10.53 -8.93 20.16
C LEU A 8 -10.89 -7.74 21.04
N THR A 9 -10.76 -6.51 20.53
CA THR A 9 -11.14 -5.30 21.26
C THR A 9 -12.61 -5.32 21.67
N ARG A 10 -13.53 -5.73 20.78
CA ARG A 10 -14.95 -5.93 21.15
C ARG A 10 -15.12 -7.03 22.21
N ALA A 11 -14.46 -8.17 22.04
CA ALA A 11 -14.54 -9.28 23.00
C ALA A 11 -14.00 -8.91 24.40
N MET A 12 -13.12 -7.92 24.48
CA MET A 12 -12.64 -7.34 25.75
C MET A 12 -13.67 -6.41 26.42
N GLY A 13 -14.84 -6.21 25.84
CA GLY A 13 -15.93 -5.42 26.41
C GLY A 13 -15.96 -3.96 25.94
N ALA A 14 -15.27 -3.61 24.86
CA ALA A 14 -15.38 -2.28 24.29
C ALA A 14 -16.76 -2.08 23.64
N ASP A 15 -17.50 -1.05 24.06
CA ASP A 15 -18.76 -0.64 23.44
C ASP A 15 -18.53 -0.06 22.04
N ILE A 16 -17.40 0.62 21.86
CA ILE A 16 -17.01 1.31 20.64
C ILE A 16 -15.54 0.98 20.33
N VAL A 17 -15.27 0.62 19.07
CA VAL A 17 -13.94 0.32 18.56
C VAL A 17 -13.54 1.33 17.49
N ILE A 18 -12.52 2.12 17.81
CA ILE A 18 -11.83 3.01 16.87
C ILE A 18 -10.57 2.30 16.40
N ALA A 19 -10.53 1.93 15.13
CA ALA A 19 -9.37 1.28 14.52
C ALA A 19 -8.46 2.29 13.84
N VAL A 20 -7.15 2.08 13.94
CA VAL A 20 -6.13 2.84 13.20
C VAL A 20 -5.41 1.90 12.25
N ASP A 21 -5.42 2.22 10.95
CA ASP A 21 -4.75 1.44 9.91
C ASP A 21 -3.69 2.29 9.19
N LEU A 22 -2.43 1.90 9.36
CA LEU A 22 -1.26 2.60 8.80
C LEU A 22 -0.88 2.16 7.39
N GLN A 23 -1.46 1.09 6.87
CA GLN A 23 -1.00 0.49 5.60
C GLN A 23 -1.94 0.77 4.43
N HIS A 24 -2.78 1.79 4.53
CA HIS A 24 -3.67 2.20 3.44
C HIS A 24 -2.89 2.54 2.15
N ASP A 25 -1.72 3.17 2.30
CA ASP A 25 -0.95 3.73 1.19
C ASP A 25 0.11 2.78 0.60
N ALA A 26 0.32 1.60 1.19
CA ALA A 26 1.37 0.66 0.74
C ALA A 26 1.21 0.23 -0.74
N HIS A 27 -0.01 0.31 -1.28
CA HIS A 27 -0.33 0.00 -2.67
C HIS A 27 0.19 1.05 -3.68
N LEU A 28 0.49 2.28 -3.28
CA LEU A 28 0.93 3.34 -4.19
C LEU A 28 2.41 3.20 -4.59
N MET A 29 3.25 2.60 -3.74
CA MET A 29 4.68 2.38 -4.03
C MET A 29 4.94 1.17 -4.95
N GLN A 30 3.96 0.28 -5.11
CA GLN A 30 4.16 -1.04 -5.73
C GLN A 30 3.79 -1.11 -7.21
N GLN A 31 3.11 -0.10 -7.74
CA GLN A 31 2.69 -0.08 -9.15
C GLN A 31 3.86 0.11 -10.12
N ASP A 32 5.00 0.64 -9.66
CA ASP A 32 6.19 0.83 -10.49
C ASP A 32 7.10 -0.41 -10.60
N LEU A 33 6.83 -1.49 -9.87
CA LEU A 33 7.73 -2.66 -9.80
C LEU A 33 7.35 -3.83 -10.73
N MET A 34 6.23 -3.77 -11.47
CA MET A 34 5.75 -4.89 -12.28
C MET A 34 5.39 -4.50 -13.73
N PRO A 35 6.37 -4.21 -14.60
CA PRO A 35 6.17 -4.46 -16.02
C PRO A 35 6.29 -5.98 -16.24
N VAL A 36 5.16 -6.70 -16.15
CA VAL A 36 5.06 -8.08 -16.64
C VAL A 36 5.31 -8.05 -18.15
N ASN A 37 6.54 -8.30 -18.55
CA ASN A 37 6.93 -8.35 -19.95
C ASN A 37 6.63 -9.75 -20.51
N THR A 38 5.38 -9.99 -20.88
CA THR A 38 5.01 -11.14 -21.73
C THR A 38 5.41 -10.83 -23.18
N GLN A 39 6.64 -11.17 -23.55
CA GLN A 39 7.04 -11.24 -24.96
C GLN A 39 6.92 -12.70 -25.41
N THR A 40 5.81 -13.01 -26.08
CA THR A 40 5.68 -14.17 -26.98
C THR A 40 6.45 -13.85 -28.26
N ASP A 41 7.40 -14.71 -28.60
CA ASP A 41 8.29 -14.58 -29.75
C ASP A 41 7.69 -15.34 -30.94
N ASP A 42 7.17 -14.61 -31.93
CA ASP A 42 6.72 -15.18 -33.21
C ASP A 42 7.64 -14.69 -34.34
N GLY A 43 8.11 -15.66 -35.13
CA GLY A 43 9.23 -15.55 -36.04
C GLY A 43 8.96 -14.84 -37.37
N ALA A 44 10.08 -14.31 -37.88
CA ALA A 44 10.51 -14.12 -39.28
C ALA A 44 9.55 -13.52 -40.32
N LEU A 45 10.00 -12.39 -40.90
CA LEU A 45 10.04 -12.03 -42.34
C LEU A 45 10.07 -10.48 -42.48
N ASP A 46 11.24 -9.81 -42.43
CA ASP A 46 11.40 -8.47 -43.05
C ASP A 46 12.84 -7.87 -43.00
N ASP A 47 13.67 -8.14 -44.02
CA ASP A 47 15.06 -7.61 -44.12
C ASP A 47 15.16 -6.16 -44.62
N LEU A 48 14.04 -5.46 -44.82
CA LEU A 48 14.05 -4.01 -45.14
C LEU A 48 13.49 -3.18 -43.97
N ALA A 49 12.55 -3.74 -43.20
CA ALA A 49 12.11 -3.11 -41.95
C ALA A 49 13.15 -3.22 -40.82
N TRP A 50 14.21 -4.04 -40.96
CA TRP A 50 15.17 -4.23 -39.87
C TRP A 50 15.95 -2.95 -39.55
N HIS A 51 16.39 -2.15 -40.53
CA HIS A 51 17.18 -0.93 -40.27
C HIS A 51 16.36 0.15 -39.55
N GLU A 52 15.10 0.36 -39.98
CA GLU A 52 14.18 1.29 -39.30
C GLU A 52 13.78 0.78 -37.92
N ARG A 53 13.52 -0.53 -37.78
CA ARG A 53 13.27 -1.15 -36.47
C ARG A 53 14.51 -1.09 -35.59
N LEU A 54 15.73 -1.17 -36.13
CA LEU A 54 16.97 -1.10 -35.35
C LEU A 54 17.20 0.31 -34.79
N ARG A 55 16.97 1.35 -35.59
CA ARG A 55 16.98 2.74 -35.11
C ARG A 55 15.88 2.98 -34.07
N GLY A 56 14.67 2.48 -34.33
CA GLY A 56 13.55 2.54 -33.38
C GLY A 56 13.73 1.68 -32.12
N ARG A 57 14.60 0.66 -32.15
CA ARG A 57 15.00 -0.16 -30.99
C ARG A 57 16.17 0.45 -30.24
N LEU A 58 17.12 1.11 -30.90
CA LEU A 58 18.19 1.85 -30.23
C LEU A 58 17.62 3.08 -29.47
N SER A 59 16.68 3.80 -30.08
CA SER A 59 16.00 4.92 -29.39
C SER A 59 15.15 4.45 -28.21
N ARG A 60 14.46 3.30 -28.34
CA ARG A 60 13.75 2.63 -27.22
C ARG A 60 14.68 1.98 -26.19
N ALA A 61 15.87 1.54 -26.59
CA ALA A 61 16.86 0.97 -25.68
C ALA A 61 17.54 2.06 -24.83
N ALA A 62 17.73 3.25 -25.40
CA ALA A 62 18.23 4.42 -24.66
C ALA A 62 17.22 4.96 -23.63
N THR A 63 15.91 4.67 -23.80
CA THR A 63 14.85 5.02 -22.85
C THR A 63 14.42 3.88 -21.93
N ARG A 64 14.97 2.66 -22.09
CA ARG A 64 14.79 1.59 -21.11
C ARG A 64 15.62 1.89 -19.87
N LYS A 65 15.05 2.72 -19.00
CA LYS A 65 15.39 2.76 -17.57
C LYS A 65 15.45 1.30 -17.11
N ARG A 66 16.65 0.81 -16.78
CA ARG A 66 16.82 -0.56 -16.28
C ARG A 66 16.02 -0.64 -14.99
N VAL A 67 14.85 -1.26 -15.05
CA VAL A 67 14.12 -1.67 -13.86
C VAL A 67 15.00 -2.72 -13.19
N ALA A 68 15.65 -2.36 -12.09
CA ALA A 68 16.42 -3.30 -11.31
C ALA A 68 15.46 -4.38 -10.80
N ALA A 69 15.85 -5.65 -10.95
CA ALA A 69 15.07 -6.73 -10.37
C ALA A 69 15.01 -6.54 -8.84
N PRO A 70 13.84 -6.68 -8.21
CA PRO A 70 13.70 -6.48 -6.78
C PRO A 70 14.54 -7.48 -6.00
N THR A 71 15.06 -7.04 -4.86
CA THR A 71 15.86 -7.89 -3.97
C THR A 71 14.97 -8.94 -3.28
N ALA A 72 15.56 -10.04 -2.80
CA ALA A 72 14.81 -11.05 -2.05
C ALA A 72 14.10 -10.46 -0.82
N MET A 73 14.72 -9.49 -0.15
CA MET A 73 14.14 -8.77 1.00
C MET A 73 12.93 -7.91 0.60
N GLU A 74 12.99 -7.23 -0.55
CA GLU A 74 11.87 -6.44 -1.07
C GLU A 74 10.69 -7.33 -1.45
N ILE A 75 10.96 -8.48 -2.07
CA ILE A 75 9.93 -9.48 -2.41
C ILE A 75 9.25 -9.99 -1.14
N MET A 76 10.04 -10.34 -0.11
CA MET A 76 9.49 -10.82 1.18
C MET A 76 8.64 -9.75 1.87
N THR A 77 9.16 -8.52 1.99
CA THR A 77 8.43 -7.39 2.60
C THR A 77 7.13 -7.12 1.86
N THR A 78 7.19 -7.09 0.53
CA THR A 78 6.01 -6.97 -0.35
C THR A 78 5.00 -8.08 -0.10
N SER A 79 5.45 -9.33 0.01
CA SER A 79 4.57 -10.48 0.22
C SER A 79 3.85 -10.41 1.56
N ILE A 80 4.56 -10.03 2.63
CA ILE A 80 3.98 -9.82 3.96
C ILE A 80 2.92 -8.72 3.89
N GLN A 81 3.25 -7.58 3.28
CA GLN A 81 2.34 -6.45 3.14
C GLN A 81 1.04 -6.82 2.41
N VAL A 82 1.14 -7.62 1.35
CA VAL A 82 -0.03 -8.14 0.60
C VAL A 82 -0.87 -9.07 1.46
N LEU A 83 -0.23 -9.99 2.18
CA LEU A 83 -0.92 -10.93 3.06
C LEU A 83 -1.64 -10.21 4.22
N GLU A 84 -0.99 -9.24 4.84
CA GLU A 84 -1.57 -8.42 5.92
C GLU A 84 -2.76 -7.62 5.41
N ASN A 85 -2.64 -6.96 4.25
CA ASN A 85 -3.75 -6.22 3.65
C ASN A 85 -4.93 -7.12 3.29
N ARG A 86 -4.67 -8.34 2.77
CA ARG A 86 -5.72 -9.31 2.48
C ARG A 86 -6.41 -9.78 3.76
N LEU A 87 -5.64 -10.13 4.79
CA LEU A 87 -6.17 -10.57 6.08
C LEU A 87 -7.01 -9.48 6.73
N LYS A 88 -6.51 -8.25 6.74
CA LYS A 88 -7.19 -7.07 7.27
C LYS A 88 -8.51 -6.80 6.57
N ARG A 89 -8.52 -6.78 5.22
CA ARG A 89 -9.76 -6.60 4.42
C ARG A 89 -10.79 -7.68 4.72
N ASN A 90 -10.35 -8.94 4.81
CA ASN A 90 -11.25 -10.05 5.13
C ASN A 90 -11.85 -9.93 6.53
N ARG A 91 -11.05 -9.50 7.52
CA ARG A 91 -11.51 -9.27 8.90
C ARG A 91 -12.45 -8.09 8.99
N MET A 92 -12.11 -6.93 8.41
CA MET A 92 -12.95 -5.74 8.41
C MET A 92 -14.28 -5.96 7.67
N ALA A 93 -14.33 -6.85 6.67
CA ALA A 93 -15.57 -7.22 5.99
C ALA A 93 -16.53 -8.04 6.89
N GLY A 94 -16.00 -8.83 7.82
CA GLY A 94 -16.81 -9.60 8.76
C GLY A 94 -17.11 -8.87 10.07
N ASP A 95 -16.15 -8.08 10.55
CA ASP A 95 -16.23 -7.33 11.79
C ASP A 95 -15.61 -5.93 11.59
N PRO A 96 -16.40 -4.97 11.08
CA PRO A 96 -15.92 -3.61 10.86
C PRO A 96 -15.77 -2.86 12.19
N PRO A 97 -14.79 -1.94 12.28
CA PRO A 97 -14.70 -1.03 13.42
C PRO A 97 -15.81 0.03 13.30
N ASP A 98 -16.15 0.67 14.42
CA ASP A 98 -17.15 1.76 14.42
C ASP A 98 -16.59 3.01 13.73
N ILE A 99 -15.30 3.29 13.93
CA ILE A 99 -14.55 4.31 13.20
C ILE A 99 -13.23 3.72 12.73
N LEU A 100 -12.86 4.00 11.47
CA LEU A 100 -11.55 3.70 10.92
C LEU A 100 -10.79 4.99 10.63
N ILE A 101 -9.59 5.12 11.21
CA ILE A 101 -8.66 6.21 10.99
C ILE A 101 -7.48 5.69 10.17
N GLN A 102 -7.18 6.37 9.07
CA GLN A 102 -6.09 6.01 8.15
C GLN A 102 -5.18 7.22 7.94
N PRO A 103 -4.11 7.35 8.75
CA PRO A 103 -3.12 8.41 8.58
C PRO A 103 -2.44 8.34 7.21
N PHE A 104 -2.35 9.49 6.53
CA PHE A 104 -1.72 9.58 5.22
C PHE A 104 -0.24 9.91 5.37
N CYS A 105 0.61 8.91 5.13
CA CYS A 105 2.06 8.98 5.33
C CYS A 105 2.81 8.47 4.08
N PRO A 106 2.56 9.02 2.88
CA PRO A 106 3.27 8.57 1.69
C PRO A 106 4.77 8.81 1.89
N GLN A 107 5.60 7.85 1.45
CA GLN A 107 7.07 7.94 1.49
C GLN A 107 7.72 7.76 2.88
N ILE A 108 6.96 7.48 3.94
CA ILE A 108 7.56 7.07 5.23
C ILE A 108 7.59 5.53 5.26
N SER A 109 8.79 4.97 5.25
CA SER A 109 9.00 3.52 5.39
C SER A 109 8.92 3.10 6.86
N THR A 110 8.66 1.81 7.10
CA THR A 110 8.59 1.21 8.44
C THR A 110 9.85 1.46 9.29
N LEU A 111 11.01 1.65 8.64
CA LEU A 111 12.30 1.86 9.30
C LEU A 111 12.77 3.33 9.33
N ASP A 112 11.95 4.28 8.87
CA ASP A 112 12.30 5.70 8.81
C ASP A 112 12.12 6.42 10.15
N PHE A 113 12.83 5.99 11.19
CA PHE A 113 12.70 6.54 12.56
C PHE A 113 12.97 8.05 12.64
N HIS A 114 13.80 8.58 11.73
CA HIS A 114 14.11 10.01 11.65
C HIS A 114 12.90 10.88 11.24
N ARG A 115 11.85 10.28 10.67
CA ARG A 115 10.62 10.99 10.23
C ARG A 115 9.46 10.87 11.22
N ALA A 116 9.73 10.46 12.47
CA ALA A 116 8.71 10.22 13.48
C ALA A 116 7.78 11.43 13.68
N GLU A 117 8.33 12.64 13.72
CA GLU A 117 7.54 13.87 13.90
C GLU A 117 6.50 14.07 12.77
N ALA A 118 6.90 13.82 11.52
CA ALA A 118 6.00 13.91 10.37
C ALA A 118 4.89 12.84 10.44
N ALA A 119 5.21 11.62 10.88
CA ALA A 119 4.23 10.55 11.07
C ALA A 119 3.22 10.88 12.18
N ILE A 120 3.67 11.47 13.29
CA ILE A 120 2.80 11.91 14.39
C ILE A 120 1.86 13.01 13.91
N ALA A 121 2.38 14.01 13.18
CA ALA A 121 1.57 15.10 12.63
C ALA A 121 0.50 14.58 11.65
N ALA A 122 0.85 13.63 10.78
CA ALA A 122 -0.10 12.99 9.88
C ALA A 122 -1.20 12.22 10.64
N GLY A 123 -0.84 11.56 11.75
CA GLY A 123 -1.79 10.94 12.66
C GLY A 123 -2.78 11.94 13.26
N ALA A 124 -2.28 13.06 13.80
CA ALA A 124 -3.11 14.12 14.36
C ALA A 124 -4.09 14.69 13.32
N GLN A 125 -3.60 14.99 12.11
CA GLN A 125 -4.44 15.47 11.01
C GLN A 125 -5.52 14.46 10.59
N ALA A 126 -5.22 13.16 10.63
CA ALA A 126 -6.19 12.12 10.29
C ALA A 126 -7.31 12.02 11.33
N VAL A 127 -6.99 12.23 12.61
CA VAL A 127 -7.98 12.33 13.69
C VAL A 127 -8.83 13.59 13.52
N GLU A 128 -8.23 14.74 13.26
CA GLU A 128 -8.95 16.00 13.04
C GLU A 128 -9.97 15.90 11.89
N LYS A 129 -9.62 15.22 10.79
CA LYS A 129 -10.53 14.96 9.67
C LYS A 129 -11.73 14.08 10.03
N LYS A 130 -11.61 13.29 11.11
CA LYS A 130 -12.65 12.39 11.61
C LYS A 130 -13.39 12.93 12.82
N MET A 131 -13.15 14.19 13.19
CA MET A 131 -13.72 14.80 14.40
C MET A 131 -15.26 14.78 14.41
N ASP A 132 -15.89 14.99 13.25
CA ASP A 132 -17.37 14.97 13.12
C ASP A 132 -17.97 13.60 13.46
N GLU A 133 -17.26 12.52 13.14
CA GLU A 133 -17.66 11.15 13.49
C GLU A 133 -17.32 10.82 14.96
N LEU A 134 -16.23 11.37 15.49
CA LEU A 134 -15.73 11.08 16.84
C LEU A 134 -16.51 11.81 17.95
N LEU A 135 -16.85 13.09 17.76
CA LEU A 135 -17.48 13.93 18.79
C LEU A 135 -18.81 13.37 19.31
N PRO A 136 -19.73 12.80 18.48
CA PRO A 136 -20.96 12.20 18.97
C PRO A 136 -20.73 10.99 19.88
N LEU A 137 -19.68 10.20 19.62
CA LEU A 137 -19.39 8.98 20.38
C LEU A 137 -18.92 9.27 21.81
N VAL A 138 -18.22 10.39 22.01
CA VAL A 138 -17.81 10.85 23.34
C VAL A 138 -19.02 11.25 24.19
N ARG A 139 -20.06 11.84 23.58
CA ARG A 139 -21.26 12.31 24.28
C ARG A 139 -22.25 11.20 24.62
N ALA A 140 -22.23 10.10 23.87
CA ALA A 140 -23.11 8.95 24.10
C ALA A 140 -22.64 8.05 25.27
N SER A 141 -21.40 8.24 25.74
CA SER A 141 -20.78 7.43 26.79
C SER A 141 -20.72 8.15 28.16
N ALA A 142 -21.31 9.35 28.26
CA ALA A 142 -21.46 10.14 29.49
C ALA A 142 -22.91 10.16 29.95
#